data_AF-A0A835IFL5-F1
#
_entry.id   AF-A0A835IFL5-F1
#
_cell.length_a   1.000
_cell.length_b   1.000
_cell.length_c   1.000
_cell.angle_alpha   90.00
_cell.angle_beta   90.00
_cell.angle_gamma   90.00
#
_symmetry.space_group_name_H-M   'P 1'
#
loop_
_entity.id
_entity.type
_entity.pdbx_description
1 polymer ?
#
loop_
_entity_poly.entity_id
_entity_poly.type
_entity_poly.pdbx_seq_one_letter_code
_entity_poly.pdbx_strand_id
1 'polypeptide(L)'
;MREGELLNVQYKEDGQRIGEGGKDLASYSGLLAESRIFIVDYENWYAVGDEVRDLLWDTIKAKFNLTEDEKKGVVSDIGEKWKEFKSRLTRPDGPKRKRVFVKVVEAFVDVEGMVLLK
;
A
#
# COMPACT_ATOMS: atom_id res chain seq x y z
N MET A 1 4.44 17.27 -9.82
CA MET A 1 5.65 16.48 -9.52
C MET A 1 6.35 16.20 -10.83
N ARG A 2 7.67 16.32 -10.92
CA ARG A 2 8.41 15.95 -12.13
C ARG A 2 8.56 14.43 -12.15
N GLU A 3 8.39 13.85 -13.33
CA GLU A 3 8.59 12.43 -13.59
C GLU A 3 10.01 12.03 -13.16
N GLY A 4 10.14 11.04 -12.27
CA GLY A 4 11.43 10.49 -11.82
C GLY A 4 11.97 10.96 -10.46
N GLU A 5 11.31 11.86 -9.73
CA GLU A 5 11.73 12.24 -8.37
C GLU A 5 10.97 11.42 -7.31
N LEU A 6 11.69 10.58 -6.56
CA LEU A 6 11.12 9.80 -5.45
C LEU A 6 10.77 10.71 -4.27
N LEU A 7 9.65 10.40 -3.60
CA LEU A 7 9.22 11.11 -2.40
C LEU A 7 10.10 10.73 -1.20
N ASN A 8 10.76 11.74 -0.61
CA ASN A 8 11.53 11.53 0.60
C ASN A 8 10.62 11.39 1.82
N VAL A 9 10.90 10.38 2.65
CA VAL A 9 10.22 10.15 3.92
C VAL A 9 11.13 10.63 5.04
N GLN A 10 10.62 11.50 5.89
CA GLN A 10 11.37 12.02 7.03
C GLN A 10 11.11 11.17 8.27
N TYR A 11 12.14 11.00 9.08
CA TYR A 11 12.11 10.18 10.29
C TYR A 11 12.62 10.99 11.47
N LYS A 12 12.03 10.76 12.63
CA LYS A 12 12.60 11.12 13.93
C LYS A 12 13.71 10.14 14.32
N GLU A 13 14.48 10.49 15.34
CA GLU A 13 15.52 9.63 15.93
C GLU A 13 14.98 8.28 16.46
N ASP A 14 13.70 8.24 16.85
CA ASP A 14 13.02 7.03 17.31
C ASP A 14 12.47 6.15 16.17
N GLY A 15 12.72 6.54 14.90
CA GLY A 15 12.20 5.84 13.72
C GLY A 15 10.75 6.20 13.37
N GLN A 16 10.10 7.13 14.08
CA GLN A 16 8.77 7.58 13.72
C GLN A 16 8.81 8.45 12.46
N ARG A 17 7.97 8.10 11.48
CA ARG A 17 7.77 8.89 10.26
C ARG A 17 7.13 10.24 10.59
N ILE A 18 7.67 11.31 10.02
CA ILE A 18 7.18 12.69 10.19
C ILE A 18 7.07 13.43 8.86
N GLY A 19 6.41 14.59 8.90
CA GLY A 19 6.22 15.45 7.73
C GLY A 19 5.24 14.87 6.70
N GLU A 20 5.14 15.55 5.56
CA GLU A 20 4.22 15.17 4.49
C GLU A 20 4.59 13.83 3.84
N GLY A 21 5.88 13.56 3.63
CA GLY A 21 6.34 12.28 3.06
C GLY A 21 5.93 11.06 3.90
N GLY A 22 5.94 11.18 5.24
CA GLY A 22 5.44 10.13 6.14
C GLY A 22 3.94 9.91 6.02
N LYS A 23 3.16 10.98 5.87
CA LYS A 23 1.70 10.90 5.66
C LYS A 23 1.36 10.32 4.29
N ASP A 24 2.08 10.71 3.27
CA ASP A 24 1.93 10.19 1.91
C ASP A 24 2.25 8.70 1.85
N LEU A 25 3.34 8.27 2.50
CA LEU A 25 3.69 6.86 2.61
C LEU A 25 2.58 6.07 3.32
N ALA A 26 2.10 6.55 4.47
CA ALA A 26 1.03 5.88 5.21
C ALA A 26 -0.28 5.79 4.42
N SER A 27 -0.61 6.83 3.64
CA SER A 27 -1.79 6.86 2.78
C SER A 27 -1.66 5.89 1.61
N TYR A 28 -0.49 5.86 0.98
CA TYR A 28 -0.21 4.97 -0.14
C TYR A 28 -0.14 3.50 0.28
N SER A 29 0.47 3.19 1.43
CA SER A 29 0.38 1.86 2.05
C SER A 29 -1.07 1.42 2.25
N GLY A 30 -1.95 2.35 2.64
CA GLY A 30 -3.39 2.09 2.76
C GLY A 30 -4.03 1.74 1.41
N LEU A 31 -3.71 2.48 0.35
CA LEU A 31 -4.21 2.18 -1.00
C LEU A 31 -3.75 0.80 -1.49
N LEU A 32 -2.49 0.43 -1.24
CA LEU A 32 -1.97 -0.89 -1.59
C LEU A 32 -2.64 -2.00 -0.76
N ALA A 33 -2.86 -1.77 0.53
CA ALA A 33 -3.59 -2.70 1.39
C ALA A 33 -5.07 -2.87 0.96
N GLU A 34 -5.66 -1.81 0.39
CA GLU A 34 -7.04 -1.77 -0.11
C GLU A 34 -7.17 -2.16 -1.60
N SER A 35 -6.06 -2.55 -2.25
CA SER A 35 -6.04 -3.08 -3.61
C SER A 35 -6.82 -4.39 -3.73
N ARG A 36 -7.78 -4.39 -4.68
CA ARG A 36 -8.70 -5.51 -4.91
C ARG A 36 -7.98 -6.82 -5.30
N ILE A 37 -6.79 -6.71 -5.90
CA ILE A 37 -5.95 -7.84 -6.34
C ILE A 37 -5.44 -8.67 -5.15
N PHE A 38 -5.26 -8.07 -3.96
CA PHE A 38 -4.69 -8.75 -2.79
C PHE A 38 -5.73 -9.11 -1.70
N ILE A 39 -6.96 -8.61 -1.81
CA ILE A 39 -7.96 -8.68 -0.73
C ILE A 39 -8.93 -9.86 -0.84
N VAL A 40 -9.27 -10.22 -2.07
CA VAL A 40 -10.33 -11.21 -2.33
C VAL A 40 -9.79 -12.62 -2.20
N ASP A 41 -8.54 -12.85 -2.61
CA ASP A 41 -7.98 -14.20 -2.75
C ASP A 41 -7.32 -14.74 -1.46
N TYR A 42 -7.07 -13.88 -0.47
CA TYR A 42 -6.40 -14.26 0.78
C TYR A 42 -7.31 -14.05 2.01
N GLU A 43 -7.47 -15.11 2.80
CA GLU A 43 -8.18 -15.06 4.08
C GLU A 43 -7.31 -14.52 5.21
N ASN A 44 -5.99 -14.69 5.09
CA ASN A 44 -5.02 -14.35 6.12
C ASN A 44 -3.77 -13.70 5.50
N TRP A 45 -3.25 -12.64 6.15
CA TRP A 45 -1.99 -12.00 5.76
C TRP A 45 -0.80 -12.97 5.73
N TYR A 46 -0.81 -13.99 6.59
CA TYR A 46 0.24 -15.02 6.58
C TYR A 46 0.16 -15.96 5.36
N ALA A 47 -1.00 -16.04 4.69
CA ALA A 47 -1.17 -16.78 3.44
C ALA A 47 -0.73 -15.98 2.21
N VAL A 48 -0.47 -14.68 2.36
CA VAL A 48 0.13 -13.84 1.31
C VAL A 48 1.58 -14.27 1.14
N GLY A 49 1.88 -14.90 0.00
CA GLY A 49 3.22 -15.38 -0.34
C GLY A 49 4.22 -14.24 -0.55
N ASP A 50 5.51 -14.60 -0.53
CA ASP A 50 6.59 -13.61 -0.60
C ASP A 50 6.62 -12.88 -1.95
N GLU A 51 6.23 -13.52 -3.06
CA GLU A 51 6.10 -12.87 -4.37
C GLU A 51 5.16 -11.65 -4.34
N VAL A 52 4.03 -11.76 -3.63
CA VAL A 52 3.08 -10.65 -3.49
C VAL A 52 3.63 -9.56 -2.58
N ARG A 53 4.33 -9.94 -1.52
CA ARG A 53 4.97 -8.97 -0.61
C ARG A 53 6.09 -8.21 -1.30
N ASP A 54 6.83 -8.88 -2.18
CA ASP A 54 7.87 -8.29 -3.01
C ASP A 54 7.26 -7.33 -4.04
N LEU A 55 6.16 -7.71 -4.69
CA LEU A 55 5.44 -6.80 -5.58
C LEU A 55 4.95 -5.54 -4.84
N LEU A 56 4.41 -5.68 -3.62
CA LEU A 56 3.99 -4.55 -2.79
C LEU A 56 5.18 -3.65 -2.42
N TRP A 57 6.33 -4.25 -2.14
CA TRP A 57 7.58 -3.55 -1.87
C TRP A 57 8.09 -2.77 -3.08
N ASP A 58 8.15 -3.40 -4.25
CA ASP A 58 8.64 -2.75 -5.46
C ASP A 58 7.73 -1.58 -5.86
N THR A 59 6.40 -1.77 -5.75
CA THR A 59 5.41 -0.73 -6.03
C THR A 59 5.56 0.49 -5.12
N ILE A 60 5.84 0.29 -3.82
CA ILE A 60 6.00 1.41 -2.89
C ILE A 60 7.36 2.09 -3.06
N LYS A 61 8.42 1.32 -3.33
CA LYS A 61 9.77 1.82 -3.57
C LYS A 61 9.90 2.59 -4.88
N ALA A 62 9.06 2.31 -5.88
CA ALA A 62 8.98 3.09 -7.12
C ALA A 62 8.48 4.53 -6.88
N LYS A 63 7.82 4.79 -5.75
CA LYS A 63 7.23 6.10 -5.41
C LYS A 63 7.98 6.84 -4.31
N PHE A 64 8.59 6.11 -3.38
CA PHE A 64 9.25 6.67 -2.19
C PHE A 64 10.73 6.29 -2.17
N ASN A 65 11.56 7.21 -1.67
CA ASN A 65 12.98 6.97 -1.47
C ASN A 65 13.19 6.12 -0.21
N LEU A 66 13.04 4.80 -0.36
CA LEU A 66 13.14 3.82 0.71
C LEU A 66 14.35 2.91 0.50
N THR A 67 14.99 2.55 1.61
CA THR A 67 16.10 1.60 1.68
C THR A 67 15.60 0.18 1.90
N GLU A 68 16.42 -0.83 1.55
CA GLU A 68 16.04 -2.24 1.75
C GLU A 68 15.82 -2.59 3.23
N ASP A 69 16.50 -1.92 4.15
CA ASP A 69 16.32 -2.12 5.60
C ASP A 69 14.90 -1.74 6.06
N GLU A 70 14.22 -0.86 5.32
CA GLU A 70 12.85 -0.42 5.62
C GLU A 70 11.79 -1.40 5.10
N LYS A 71 12.16 -2.33 4.20
CA LYS A 71 11.22 -3.27 3.56
C LYS A 71 10.33 -3.99 4.56
N LYS A 72 10.94 -4.57 5.59
CA LYS A 72 10.21 -5.33 6.61
C LYS A 72 9.17 -4.46 7.32
N GLY A 73 9.53 -3.24 7.72
CA GLY A 73 8.63 -2.32 8.40
C GLY A 73 7.47 -1.87 7.49
N VAL A 74 7.79 -1.46 6.28
CA VAL A 74 6.80 -0.97 5.31
C VAL A 74 5.81 -2.06 4.90
N VAL A 75 6.29 -3.28 4.62
CA VAL A 75 5.42 -4.41 4.28
C VAL A 75 4.57 -4.85 5.48
N SER A 76 5.12 -4.80 6.70
CA SER A 76 4.34 -5.03 7.93
C SER A 76 3.22 -4.00 8.09
N ASP A 77 3.48 -2.70 7.86
CA ASP A 77 2.46 -1.65 7.95
C ASP A 77 1.34 -1.85 6.94
N ILE A 78 1.67 -2.27 5.71
CA ILE A 78 0.68 -2.61 4.68
C ILE A 78 -0.18 -3.79 5.17
N GLY A 79 0.45 -4.81 5.78
CA GLY A 79 -0.26 -5.95 6.35
C GLY A 79 -1.20 -5.58 7.50
N GLU A 80 -0.81 -4.65 8.37
CA GLU A 80 -1.68 -4.14 9.44
C GLU A 80 -2.89 -3.41 8.87
N LYS A 81 -2.68 -2.50 7.92
CA LYS A 81 -3.76 -1.78 7.22
C LYS A 81 -4.70 -2.74 6.49
N TRP A 82 -4.16 -3.83 5.92
CA TRP A 82 -4.96 -4.87 5.28
C TRP A 82 -5.86 -5.61 6.29
N LYS A 83 -5.32 -5.95 7.48
CA LYS A 83 -6.11 -6.59 8.56
C LYS A 83 -7.21 -5.65 9.06
N GLU A 84 -6.90 -4.37 9.25
CA GLU A 84 -7.87 -3.34 9.63
C GLU A 84 -9.00 -3.21 8.59
N PHE A 85 -8.62 -3.21 7.30
CA PHE A 85 -9.58 -3.18 6.20
C PHE A 85 -10.50 -4.41 6.20
N LYS A 86 -9.94 -5.63 6.30
CA LYS A 86 -10.72 -6.88 6.38
C LYS A 86 -11.66 -6.88 7.58
N SER A 87 -11.18 -6.46 8.76
CA SER A 87 -12.00 -6.32 9.96
C SER A 87 -13.17 -5.36 9.74
N ARG A 88 -12.95 -4.25 9.03
CA ARG A 88 -13.99 -3.29 8.66
C ARG A 88 -15.02 -3.87 7.68
N LEU A 89 -14.63 -4.78 6.80
CA LEU A 89 -15.56 -5.46 5.88
C LEU A 89 -16.42 -6.53 6.58
N THR A 90 -15.88 -7.21 7.59
CA THR A 90 -16.58 -8.28 8.31
C THR A 90 -17.53 -7.77 9.40
N ARG A 91 -17.49 -6.47 9.70
CA ARG A 91 -18.37 -5.85 10.70
C ARG A 91 -19.82 -5.74 10.18
N PRO A 92 -20.84 -6.07 11.00
CA PRO A 92 -22.25 -5.95 10.60
C PRO A 92 -22.67 -4.53 10.19
N ASP A 93 -22.02 -3.51 10.78
CA ASP A 93 -22.17 -2.08 10.55
C ASP A 93 -21.08 -1.51 9.62
N GLY A 94 -20.31 -2.37 8.97
CA GLY A 94 -19.23 -2.00 8.05
C GLY A 94 -19.71 -1.09 6.92
N PRO A 95 -18.83 -0.23 6.37
CA PRO A 95 -19.19 0.69 5.31
C PRO A 95 -19.78 -0.06 4.11
N LYS A 96 -21.06 0.19 3.80
CA LYS A 96 -21.72 -0.29 2.58
C LYS A 96 -20.99 0.32 1.37
N ARG A 97 -20.09 -0.45 0.77
CA ARG A 97 -19.24 -0.14 -0.41
C ARG A 97 -19.40 1.30 -0.93
N LYS A 98 -18.52 2.22 -0.50
CA LYS A 98 -18.39 3.50 -1.22
C LYS A 98 -17.66 3.21 -2.55
N ARG A 99 -18.46 3.11 -3.62
CA ARG A 99 -18.10 2.91 -5.04
C ARG A 99 -17.01 3.86 -5.59
N VAL A 100 -16.63 4.89 -4.82
CA VAL A 100 -15.63 5.91 -5.20
C VAL A 100 -14.19 5.40 -5.01
N PHE A 101 -13.90 4.59 -3.97
CA PHE A 101 -12.55 4.10 -3.70
C PHE A 101 -12.07 3.07 -4.75
N VAL A 102 -12.98 2.22 -5.21
CA VAL A 102 -12.68 1.20 -6.24
C VAL A 102 -12.24 1.85 -7.55
N LYS A 103 -12.85 2.98 -7.95
CA LYS A 103 -12.47 3.70 -9.16
C LYS A 103 -11.07 4.31 -9.08
N VAL A 104 -10.66 4.77 -7.90
CA VAL A 104 -9.31 5.34 -7.70
C VAL A 104 -8.26 4.23 -7.77
N VAL A 105 -8.53 3.07 -7.16
CA VAL A 105 -7.64 1.90 -7.21
C VAL A 105 -7.54 1.32 -8.62
N GLU A 106 -8.67 1.15 -9.33
CA GLU A 106 -8.67 0.67 -10.73
C GLU A 106 -7.92 1.63 -11.66
N ALA A 107 -8.14 2.95 -11.53
CA ALA A 107 -7.40 3.94 -12.30
C ALA A 107 -5.90 3.99 -11.95
N PHE A 108 -5.51 3.69 -10.71
CA PHE A 108 -4.11 3.68 -10.29
C PHE A 108 -3.36 2.44 -10.81
N VAL A 109 -4.03 1.28 -10.78
CA VAL A 109 -3.53 0.04 -11.40
C VAL A 109 -3.41 0.19 -12.92
N ASP A 110 -4.32 0.92 -13.59
CA ASP A 110 -4.19 1.19 -15.03
C ASP A 110 -3.02 2.13 -15.37
N VAL A 111 -2.73 3.13 -14.52
CA VAL A 111 -1.62 4.07 -14.73
C VAL A 111 -0.25 3.38 -14.61
N GLU A 112 -0.07 2.46 -13.65
CA GLU A 112 1.19 1.70 -13.51
C GLU A 112 1.20 0.41 -14.35
N GLY A 113 0.04 -0.21 -14.56
CA GLY A 113 -0.14 -1.42 -15.38
C GLY A 113 0.03 -1.17 -16.88
N MET A 114 -0.04 0.08 -17.35
CA MET A 114 0.36 0.45 -18.71
C MET A 114 1.86 0.28 -18.99
N VAL A 115 2.69 0.09 -17.95
CA VAL A 115 4.15 -0.12 -18.11
C VAL A 115 4.51 -1.62 -18.14
N LEU A 116 3.62 -2.53 -17.72
CA LEU A 116 3.88 -3.97 -17.67
C LEU A 116 3.23 -4.80 -18.80
N LEU A 117 2.61 -4.14 -19.80
CA LEU A 117 2.29 -4.78 -21.09
C LEU A 117 3.36 -4.39 -22.13
N LYS A 118 4.47 -5.12 -22.12
CA LYS A 118 5.34 -5.31 -23.28
C LYS A 118 5.96 -6.70 -23.29
#